data_AF-A0A8X6PTR1-F1
#
_entry.id   AF-A0A8X6PTR1-F1
#
_cell.length_a   1.000
_cell.length_b   1.000
_cell.length_c   1.000
_cell.angle_alpha   90.00
_cell.angle_beta   90.00
_cell.angle_gamma   90.00
#
_symmetry.space_group_name_H-M   'P 1'
#
loop_
_entity.id
_entity.type
_entity.pdbx_description
1 polymer ?
#
loop_
_entity_poly.entity_id
_entity_poly.type
_entity_poly.pdbx_seq_one_letter_code
_entity_poly.pdbx_strand_id
1 'polypeptide(L)'
;MTHITDGGSQANFVDINLIDKLKLNVINSSSLRAQAFESSFTQEQRRCVHLTLSGLWSKRSILITAFESNNSYTTYPAATLEISQFAHKKNLKLAVPPDNSSLPIELLIGGDYYWQIITSESSIKLSESFVKVPSMCGWILSGSRTHTTITDNTSVHKFSVQVSTDCLNDQVCCL
;
A
#
# COMPACT_ATOMS: atom_id res chain seq x y z
N MET A 1 -4.05 -9.34 -6.76
CA MET A 1 -3.37 -8.08 -6.46
C MET A 1 -3.74 -7.61 -5.07
N THR A 2 -2.84 -7.82 -4.14
CA THR A 2 -2.87 -7.25 -2.77
C THR A 2 -2.08 -5.95 -2.75
N HIS A 3 -2.62 -4.90 -2.11
CA HIS A 3 -1.96 -3.60 -2.07
C HIS A 3 -2.14 -2.91 -0.72
N ILE A 4 -1.11 -2.23 -0.24
CA ILE A 4 -1.14 -1.39 0.96
C ILE A 4 -0.99 0.09 0.60
N THR A 5 -1.71 0.96 1.31
CA THR A 5 -1.51 2.42 1.26
C THR A 5 -0.69 2.86 2.47
N ASP A 6 0.50 3.41 2.25
CA ASP A 6 1.40 3.90 3.28
C ASP A 6 1.65 5.40 3.09
N GLY A 7 0.97 6.23 3.91
CA GLY A 7 1.17 7.67 3.91
C GLY A 7 2.56 8.11 4.40
N GLY A 8 3.34 7.22 5.01
CA GLY A 8 4.72 7.45 5.38
C GLY A 8 5.71 7.24 4.22
N SER A 9 5.26 6.64 3.11
CA SER A 9 6.08 6.41 1.93
C SER A 9 5.97 7.55 0.92
N GLN A 10 7.13 7.98 0.40
CA GLN A 10 7.27 8.99 -0.64
C GLN A 10 7.31 8.39 -2.06
N ALA A 11 7.34 7.07 -2.17
CA ALA A 11 7.36 6.38 -3.44
C ALA A 11 6.43 5.16 -3.42
N ASN A 12 6.05 4.73 -4.61
CA ASN A 12 5.28 3.53 -4.83
C ASN A 12 6.22 2.39 -5.20
N PHE A 13 5.87 1.19 -4.77
CA PHE A 13 6.67 0.01 -5.05
C PHE A 13 5.81 -1.16 -5.51
N VAL A 14 6.32 -1.93 -6.45
CA VAL A 14 5.65 -3.09 -7.02
C VAL A 14 6.58 -4.29 -6.99
N ASP A 15 6.04 -5.45 -6.61
CA ASP A 15 6.79 -6.70 -6.56
C ASP A 15 7.35 -7.07 -7.94
N ILE A 16 8.61 -7.50 -7.97
CA ILE A 16 9.31 -7.92 -9.19
C ILE A 16 8.54 -9.00 -9.97
N ASN A 17 7.94 -9.97 -9.29
CA ASN A 17 7.21 -11.05 -9.95
C ASN A 17 5.93 -10.51 -10.58
N LEU A 18 5.31 -9.48 -9.98
CA LEU A 18 4.11 -8.85 -10.55
C LEU A 18 4.45 -8.07 -11.83
N ILE A 19 5.59 -7.37 -11.86
CA ILE A 19 6.09 -6.71 -13.08
C ILE A 19 6.22 -7.72 -14.22
N ASP A 20 6.91 -8.83 -13.96
CA ASP A 20 7.21 -9.81 -15.00
C ASP A 20 5.96 -10.58 -15.43
N LYS A 21 5.11 -10.96 -14.48
CA LYS A 21 3.86 -11.69 -14.74
C LYS A 21 2.87 -10.88 -15.57
N LEU A 22 2.72 -9.58 -15.27
CA LEU A 22 1.82 -8.68 -16.00
C LEU A 22 2.49 -8.05 -17.22
N LYS A 23 3.80 -8.27 -17.42
CA LYS A 23 4.61 -7.64 -18.47
C LYS A 23 4.45 -6.11 -18.44
N LEU A 24 4.54 -5.53 -17.25
CA LEU A 24 4.39 -4.09 -17.07
C LEU A 24 5.44 -3.32 -17.89
N ASN A 25 5.04 -2.17 -18.42
CA ASN A 25 5.92 -1.34 -19.21
C ASN A 25 6.99 -0.69 -18.31
N VAL A 26 8.25 -1.04 -18.53
CA VAL A 26 9.40 -0.43 -17.87
C VAL A 26 9.70 0.89 -18.55
N ILE A 27 9.51 2.00 -17.84
CA ILE A 27 9.69 3.35 -18.38
C ILE A 27 11.11 3.86 -18.20
N ASN A 28 11.80 3.40 -17.15
CA ASN A 28 13.19 3.74 -16.85
C ASN A 28 13.78 2.70 -15.87
N SER A 29 15.08 2.78 -15.62
CA SER A 29 15.74 2.19 -14.46
C SER A 29 16.52 3.28 -13.74
N SER A 30 16.32 3.41 -12.43
CA SER A 30 16.98 4.46 -11.65
C SER A 30 17.62 3.90 -10.39
N SER A 31 18.71 4.54 -9.96
CA SER A 31 19.35 4.25 -8.69
C SER A 31 18.50 4.85 -7.57
N LEU A 32 17.81 3.98 -6.83
CA LEU A 32 16.94 4.38 -5.75
C LEU A 32 17.64 4.17 -4.42
N ARG A 33 17.68 5.23 -3.60
CA ARG A 33 18.07 5.13 -2.20
C ARG A 33 16.83 4.98 -1.35
N ALA A 34 16.61 3.79 -0.81
CA ALA A 34 15.54 3.51 0.14
C ALA A 34 16.11 3.44 1.56
N GLN A 35 15.48 4.16 2.49
CA GLN A 35 15.88 4.17 3.89
C GLN A 35 14.66 4.09 4.80
N ALA A 36 14.67 3.14 5.72
CA ALA A 36 13.76 3.13 6.85
C ALA A 36 14.35 3.85 8.06
N PHE A 37 13.49 4.25 9.01
CA PHE A 37 13.93 4.93 10.23
C PHE A 37 15.03 4.13 10.96
N GLU A 38 16.15 4.80 11.24
CA GLU A 38 17.34 4.22 11.89
C GLU A 38 17.91 2.95 11.21
N SER A 39 17.64 2.75 9.92
CA SER A 39 18.25 1.68 9.13
C SER A 39 19.38 2.20 8.22
N SER A 40 20.28 1.29 7.86
CA SER A 40 21.19 1.52 6.74
C SER A 40 20.38 1.68 5.45
N PHE A 41 20.83 2.58 4.59
CA PHE A 41 20.21 2.75 3.28
C PHE A 41 20.75 1.69 2.32
N THR A 42 19.89 1.23 1.41
CA THR A 42 20.30 0.45 0.25
C THR A 42 20.16 1.32 -0.98
N GLN A 43 21.20 1.33 -1.82
CA GLN A 43 21.17 2.00 -3.12
C GLN A 43 21.20 0.92 -4.19
N GLU A 44 20.08 0.76 -4.88
CA GLU A 44 19.90 -0.29 -5.88
C GLU A 44 19.34 0.29 -7.16
N GLN A 45 19.78 -0.23 -8.30
CA GLN A 45 19.13 0.02 -9.58
C GLN A 45 17.81 -0.73 -9.61
N ARG A 46 16.71 -0.01 -9.79
CA ARG A 46 15.36 -0.58 -9.79
C ARG A 46 14.64 -0.15 -11.06
N ARG A 47 13.90 -1.08 -11.67
CA ARG A 47 13.00 -0.73 -12.77
C ARG A 47 11.92 0.20 -12.26
N CYS A 48 11.62 1.23 -13.02
CA CYS A 48 10.46 2.08 -12.82
C CYS A 48 9.41 1.68 -13.86
N VAL A 49 8.17 1.46 -13.42
CA VAL A 49 7.08 0.99 -14.28
C VAL A 49 5.85 1.88 -14.13
N HIS A 50 5.03 1.88 -15.18
CA HIS A 50 3.65 2.35 -15.11
C HIS A 50 2.71 1.17 -14.92
N LEU A 51 1.77 1.29 -13.97
CA LEU A 51 0.66 0.37 -13.80
C LEU A 51 -0.65 1.14 -13.62
N THR A 52 -1.75 0.61 -14.15
CA THR A 52 -3.07 1.21 -13.97
C THR A 52 -3.84 0.45 -12.92
N LEU A 53 -4.13 1.10 -11.79
CA LEU A 53 -5.04 0.56 -10.79
C LEU A 53 -6.47 0.95 -11.16
N SER A 54 -7.33 -0.06 -11.34
CA SER A 54 -8.75 0.16 -11.67
C SER A 54 -9.63 -0.46 -10.59
N GLY A 55 -10.66 0.28 -10.16
CA GLY A 55 -11.65 -0.24 -9.25
C GLY A 55 -12.52 -1.31 -9.91
N LEU A 56 -12.83 -2.40 -9.19
CA LEU A 56 -13.80 -3.39 -9.68
C LEU A 56 -15.23 -2.84 -9.66
N TRP A 57 -15.54 -2.00 -8.68
CA TRP A 57 -16.87 -1.43 -8.46
C TRP A 57 -16.98 0.05 -8.83
N SER A 58 -15.87 0.66 -9.26
CA SER A 58 -15.83 2.04 -9.73
C SER A 58 -15.33 2.08 -11.16
N LYS A 59 -15.84 3.00 -11.99
CA LYS A 59 -15.28 3.27 -13.33
C LYS A 59 -14.00 4.10 -13.26
N ARG A 60 -13.38 4.21 -12.08
CA ARG A 60 -12.19 5.02 -11.85
C ARG A 60 -10.95 4.16 -12.05
N SER A 61 -9.98 4.76 -12.71
CA SER A 61 -8.65 4.20 -12.90
C SER A 61 -7.62 5.29 -12.64
N ILE A 62 -6.51 4.92 -12.01
CA ILE A 62 -5.35 5.80 -11.80
C ILE A 62 -4.10 5.15 -12.40
N LEU A 63 -3.27 5.96 -13.04
CA LEU A 63 -1.94 5.57 -13.47
C LEU A 63 -0.98 5.78 -12.30
N ILE A 64 -0.27 4.73 -11.90
CA ILE A 64 0.70 4.75 -10.81
C ILE A 64 2.08 4.51 -11.41
N THR A 65 3.02 5.39 -11.05
CA THR A 65 4.45 5.19 -11.28
C THR A 65 5.06 4.53 -10.05
N ALA A 66 5.63 3.34 -10.22
CA ALA A 66 6.17 2.55 -9.12
C ALA A 66 7.55 1.99 -9.44
N PHE A 67 8.39 1.90 -8.41
CA PHE A 67 9.68 1.22 -8.47
C PHE A 67 9.52 -0.27 -8.18
N GLU A 68 10.31 -1.06 -8.87
CA GLU A 68 10.50 -2.46 -8.56
C GLU A 68 10.97 -2.65 -7.11
N SER A 69 10.47 -3.71 -6.49
CA SER A 69 10.84 -4.12 -5.16
C SER A 69 11.07 -5.61 -5.12
N ASN A 70 12.26 -5.98 -4.62
CA ASN A 70 12.59 -7.34 -4.22
C ASN A 70 12.35 -7.54 -2.72
N ASN A 71 11.82 -6.54 -2.02
CA ASN A 71 11.59 -6.65 -0.59
C ASN A 71 10.46 -7.65 -0.34
N SER A 72 10.76 -8.64 0.52
CA SER A 72 9.74 -9.40 1.21
C SER A 72 9.03 -8.46 2.19
N TYR A 73 7.96 -7.80 1.73
CA TYR A 73 7.07 -7.11 2.64
C TYR A 73 6.61 -8.09 3.73
N THR A 74 6.41 -7.59 4.94
CA THR A 74 5.64 -8.35 5.92
C THR A 74 4.32 -8.73 5.27
N THR A 75 3.99 -10.02 5.30
CA THR A 75 2.74 -10.51 4.73
C THR A 75 1.58 -9.81 5.41
N TYR A 76 0.45 -9.71 4.70
CA TYR A 76 -0.75 -9.17 5.32
C TYR A 76 -1.01 -9.91 6.64
N PRO A 77 -1.00 -9.21 7.78
CA PRO A 77 -1.29 -9.89 9.02
C PRO A 77 -2.75 -10.37 8.92
N ALA A 78 -2.97 -11.66 9.19
CA ALA A 78 -4.30 -12.22 9.22
C ALA A 78 -5.23 -11.32 10.07
N ALA A 79 -6.47 -11.19 9.63
CA ALA A 79 -7.48 -10.47 10.41
C ALA A 79 -7.50 -11.05 11.82
N THR A 80 -7.33 -10.21 12.84
CA THR A 80 -7.39 -10.69 14.23
C THR A 80 -8.76 -11.32 14.49
N LEU A 81 -8.87 -12.17 15.51
CA LEU A 81 -10.15 -12.77 15.90
C LEU A 81 -11.21 -11.67 16.13
N GLU A 82 -10.82 -10.56 16.75
CA GLU A 82 -11.68 -9.38 16.95
C GLU A 82 -12.20 -8.80 15.62
N ILE A 83 -11.31 -8.54 14.65
CA ILE A 83 -11.69 -8.00 13.34
C ILE A 83 -12.60 -9.00 12.60
N SER A 84 -12.30 -10.28 12.67
CA SER A 84 -13.06 -11.35 12.01
C SER A 84 -14.47 -11.49 12.60
N GLN A 85 -14.59 -11.53 13.93
CA GLN A 85 -15.87 -11.56 14.63
C GLN A 85 -16.70 -10.30 14.37
N PHE A 86 -16.04 -9.14 14.38
CA PHE A 86 -16.67 -7.86 14.07
C PHE A 86 -17.21 -7.83 12.63
N ALA A 87 -16.39 -8.25 11.66
CA ALA A 87 -16.78 -8.37 10.27
C ALA A 87 -17.98 -9.31 10.10
N HIS A 88 -17.93 -10.49 10.72
CA HIS A 88 -19.03 -11.45 10.71
C HIS A 88 -20.32 -10.85 11.31
N LYS A 89 -20.26 -10.25 12.49
CA LYS A 89 -21.41 -9.60 13.16
C LYS A 89 -22.02 -8.49 12.32
N LYS A 90 -21.21 -7.79 11.54
CA LYS A 90 -21.63 -6.68 10.67
C LYS A 90 -21.88 -7.11 9.22
N ASN A 91 -21.87 -8.42 8.91
CA ASN A 91 -22.01 -8.98 7.57
C ASN A 91 -21.03 -8.36 6.54
N LEU A 92 -19.77 -8.18 6.94
CA LEU A 92 -18.71 -7.62 6.11
C LEU A 92 -17.86 -8.72 5.49
N LYS A 93 -17.68 -8.64 4.18
CA LYS A 93 -16.74 -9.48 3.45
C LYS A 93 -15.37 -8.82 3.46
N LEU A 94 -14.40 -9.42 4.16
CA LEU A 94 -13.01 -8.98 4.15
C LEU A 94 -12.35 -9.37 2.82
N ALA A 95 -11.48 -8.50 2.31
CA ALA A 95 -10.74 -8.74 1.07
C ALA A 95 -9.63 -9.80 1.24
N VAL A 96 -9.09 -9.90 2.46
CA VAL A 96 -8.16 -10.97 2.86
C VAL A 96 -8.95 -12.00 3.67
N PRO A 97 -8.96 -13.27 3.27
CA PRO A 97 -9.61 -14.32 4.04
C PRO A 97 -8.97 -14.44 5.44
N PRO A 98 -9.74 -14.83 6.47
CA PRO A 98 -9.21 -15.04 7.83
C PRO A 98 -8.41 -16.34 7.97
N ASP A 99 -8.30 -17.13 6.89
CA ASP A 99 -7.39 -18.27 6.90
C ASP A 99 -5.93 -17.77 6.97
N ASN A 100 -5.05 -18.53 7.61
CA ASN A 100 -3.63 -18.19 7.82
C ASN A 100 -2.82 -18.16 6.51
N SER A 101 -3.43 -17.89 5.36
CA SER A 101 -2.74 -17.69 4.10
C SER A 101 -2.08 -16.31 4.12
N SER A 102 -0.78 -16.32 4.37
CA SER A 102 0.03 -15.11 4.35
C SER A 102 0.11 -14.58 2.91
N LEU A 103 -0.78 -13.67 2.54
CA LEU A 103 -0.75 -13.09 1.20
C LEU A 103 0.44 -12.12 1.10
N PRO A 104 1.34 -12.29 0.11
CA PRO A 104 2.42 -11.32 -0.11
C PRO A 104 1.81 -9.98 -0.47
N ILE A 105 2.45 -8.88 -0.09
CA ILE A 105 2.07 -7.54 -0.56
C ILE A 105 2.69 -7.35 -1.93
N GLU A 106 1.87 -7.19 -2.97
CA GLU A 106 2.35 -7.07 -4.35
C GLU A 106 2.55 -5.59 -4.78
N LEU A 107 1.91 -4.65 -4.08
CA LEU A 107 1.94 -3.21 -4.37
C LEU A 107 1.90 -2.37 -3.08
N LEU A 108 2.86 -1.47 -2.90
CA LEU A 108 2.83 -0.40 -1.90
C LEU A 108 2.56 0.92 -2.62
N ILE A 109 1.52 1.62 -2.17
CA ILE A 109 1.14 2.92 -2.69
C ILE A 109 1.47 3.99 -1.63
N GLY A 110 2.28 4.97 -2.02
CA GLY A 110 2.69 6.08 -1.18
C GLY A 110 1.59 7.10 -0.93
N GLY A 111 1.92 8.10 -0.11
CA GLY A 111 0.99 9.17 0.26
C GLY A 111 0.58 10.09 -0.90
N ASP A 112 1.38 10.13 -1.96
CA ASP A 112 1.17 10.89 -3.20
C ASP A 112 -0.13 10.50 -3.94
N TYR A 113 -0.52 9.21 -3.87
CA TYR A 113 -1.75 8.72 -4.49
C TYR A 113 -2.94 8.59 -3.53
N TYR A 114 -2.74 8.88 -2.24
CA TYR A 114 -3.77 8.67 -1.21
C TYR A 114 -5.11 9.32 -1.58
N TRP A 115 -5.09 10.61 -1.93
CA TRP A 115 -6.30 11.38 -2.28
C TRP A 115 -6.93 10.96 -3.61
N GLN A 116 -6.18 10.30 -4.49
CA GLN A 116 -6.73 9.75 -5.73
C GLN A 116 -7.47 8.42 -5.47
N ILE A 117 -7.01 7.65 -4.48
CA ILE A 117 -7.57 6.35 -4.09
C ILE A 117 -8.82 6.51 -3.23
N ILE A 118 -8.78 7.41 -2.24
CA ILE A 118 -9.94 7.70 -1.40
C ILE A 118 -10.99 8.44 -2.22
N THR A 119 -12.27 8.14 -1.96
CA THR A 119 -13.38 8.83 -2.63
C THR A 119 -13.90 9.98 -1.79
N SER A 120 -14.71 10.86 -2.39
CA SER A 120 -15.37 11.97 -1.68
C SER A 120 -16.52 11.52 -0.77
N GLU A 121 -16.89 10.24 -0.78
CA GLU A 121 -17.90 9.71 0.12
C GLU A 121 -17.43 9.80 1.58
N SER A 122 -18.38 10.03 2.50
CA SER A 122 -18.04 10.15 3.91
C SER A 122 -17.65 8.81 4.52
N SER A 123 -16.59 8.83 5.34
CA SER A 123 -16.22 7.70 6.18
C SER A 123 -17.34 7.34 7.16
N ILE A 124 -17.57 6.05 7.36
CA ILE A 124 -18.63 5.54 8.22
C ILE A 124 -18.02 4.97 9.49
N LYS A 125 -18.29 5.60 10.64
CA LYS A 125 -17.93 5.05 11.95
C LYS A 125 -18.76 3.80 12.22
N LEU A 126 -18.11 2.67 12.45
CA LEU A 126 -18.80 1.41 12.76
C LEU A 126 -18.79 1.08 14.26
N SER A 127 -17.74 1.52 14.97
CA SER A 127 -17.56 1.45 16.41
C SER A 127 -16.59 2.54 16.87
N GLU A 128 -16.29 2.61 18.17
CA GLU A 128 -15.23 3.50 18.68
C GLU A 128 -13.84 3.19 18.11
N SER A 129 -13.58 1.92 17.75
CA SER A 129 -12.27 1.46 17.27
C SER A 129 -12.18 1.32 15.76
N PHE A 130 -13.32 1.28 15.03
CA PHE A 130 -13.35 0.98 13.61
C PHE A 130 -14.16 1.98 12.78
N VAL A 131 -13.59 2.38 11.66
CA VAL A 131 -14.16 3.25 10.64
C VAL A 131 -13.99 2.59 9.28
N LYS A 132 -15.00 2.68 8.42
CA LYS A 132 -14.79 2.37 6.99
C LYS A 132 -14.56 3.64 6.22
N VAL A 133 -13.52 3.62 5.42
CA VAL A 133 -13.16 4.71 4.51
C VAL A 133 -13.44 4.24 3.08
N PRO A 134 -14.25 4.98 2.31
CA PRO A 134 -14.57 4.60 0.93
C PRO A 134 -13.40 4.90 0.00
N SER A 135 -13.03 3.93 -0.83
CA SER A 135 -11.97 4.02 -1.83
C SER A 135 -12.44 3.53 -3.19
N MET A 136 -11.67 3.81 -4.24
CA MET A 136 -11.98 3.34 -5.59
C MET A 136 -12.01 1.81 -5.71
N CYS A 137 -11.35 1.10 -4.79
CA CYS A 137 -11.27 -0.37 -4.72
C CYS A 137 -12.28 -0.98 -3.74
N GLY A 138 -13.23 -0.20 -3.20
CA GLY A 138 -14.21 -0.65 -2.21
C GLY A 138 -14.03 0.05 -0.87
N TRP A 139 -14.24 -0.66 0.24
CA TRP A 139 -14.15 -0.08 1.59
C TRP A 139 -12.85 -0.50 2.26
N ILE A 140 -12.09 0.47 2.76
CA ILE A 140 -10.94 0.26 3.63
C ILE A 140 -11.45 0.23 5.07
N LEU A 141 -11.19 -0.85 5.79
CA LEU A 141 -11.45 -0.91 7.23
C LEU A 141 -10.25 -0.34 7.97
N SER A 142 -10.41 0.83 8.57
CA SER A 142 -9.39 1.53 9.36
C SER A 142 -9.76 1.47 10.85
N GLY A 143 -8.77 1.27 11.71
CA GLY A 143 -9.01 1.17 13.14
C GLY A 143 -7.74 0.88 13.92
N SER A 144 -7.83 1.07 15.24
CA SER A 144 -6.74 0.69 16.13
C SER A 144 -6.73 -0.82 16.31
N ARG A 145 -5.54 -1.41 16.26
CA ARG A 145 -5.33 -2.77 16.79
C ARG A 145 -5.11 -2.65 18.29
N THR A 146 -6.17 -2.85 19.08
CA THR A 146 -6.03 -3.13 20.50
C THR A 146 -5.36 -4.50 20.68
N HIS A 147 -4.47 -4.65 21.67
CA HIS A 147 -3.72 -5.89 21.96
C HIS A 147 -2.66 -6.34 20.95
N THR A 148 -2.05 -5.46 20.14
CA THR A 148 -0.71 -5.76 19.61
C THR A 148 0.30 -5.61 20.75
N THR A 149 0.60 -6.71 21.44
CA THR A 149 1.79 -6.77 22.30
C THR A 149 2.99 -6.46 21.42
N ILE A 150 3.74 -5.41 21.76
CA ILE A 150 5.07 -5.18 21.18
C ILE A 150 5.90 -6.40 21.60
N THR A 151 5.96 -7.40 20.74
CA THR A 151 6.97 -8.46 20.85
C THR A 151 8.26 -7.92 20.23
N ASP A 152 9.41 -8.40 20.69
CA ASP A 152 10.76 -7.92 20.31
C ASP A 152 11.05 -7.97 18.79
N ASN A 153 10.15 -8.52 17.97
CA ASN A 153 10.24 -8.62 16.51
C ASN A 153 9.20 -7.76 15.75
N THR A 154 8.61 -6.74 16.38
CA THR A 154 7.70 -5.81 15.67
C THR A 154 8.49 -4.84 14.79
N SER A 155 8.43 -5.03 13.47
CA SER A 155 9.05 -4.12 12.50
C SER A 155 8.10 -2.99 12.12
N VAL A 156 8.50 -1.75 12.40
CA VAL A 156 7.85 -0.55 11.87
C VAL A 156 8.55 -0.17 10.58
N HIS A 157 7.92 -0.44 9.44
CA HIS A 157 8.47 -0.05 8.15
C HIS A 157 7.92 1.31 7.74
N LYS A 158 8.68 2.38 7.96
CA LYS A 158 8.46 3.67 7.32
C LYS A 158 9.50 3.82 6.21
N PHE A 159 9.09 3.87 4.95
CA PHE A 159 10.03 3.95 3.83
C PHE A 159 10.19 5.39 3.35
N SER A 160 11.33 6.02 3.64
CA SER A 160 11.72 7.28 3.00
C SER A 160 12.58 7.00 1.77
N VAL A 161 12.34 7.72 0.67
CA VAL A 161 13.00 7.44 -0.61
C VAL A 161 13.50 8.76 -1.20
N GLN A 162 14.79 8.81 -1.52
CA GLN A 162 15.37 9.92 -2.27
C GLN A 162 15.45 9.52 -3.75
N VAL A 163 14.58 10.12 -4.56
CA VAL A 163 14.54 9.90 -6.01
C VAL A 163 15.44 10.94 -6.70
N SER A 164 16.37 10.50 -7.56
CA SER A 164 17.08 11.42 -8.45
C SER A 164 16.08 12.02 -9.44
N THR A 165 16.15 13.34 -9.64
CA THR A 165 15.14 14.20 -10.31
C THR A 165 14.74 13.84 -11.74
N ASP A 166 15.26 12.76 -12.32
CA ASP A 166 14.98 12.36 -13.70
C ASP A 166 13.65 11.58 -13.85
N CYS A 167 13.00 11.19 -12.74
CA CYS A 167 11.79 10.36 -12.75
C CYS A 167 10.51 11.09 -12.32
N LEU A 168 10.61 12.29 -11.75
CA LEU A 168 9.51 13.03 -11.14
C LEU A 168 9.48 14.45 -11.70
N ASN A 169 9.05 14.59 -12.96
CA ASN A 169 8.80 15.87 -13.60
C ASN A 169 7.36 16.36 -13.39
N ASP A 170 6.86 16.31 -12.15
CA ASP A 170 5.67 17.07 -11.76
C ASP A 170 6.09 18.14 -10.76
N GLN A 171 6.40 19.32 -11.29
CA GLN A 171 6.61 20.54 -10.52
C GLN A 171 5.33 20.87 -9.74
N VAL A 172 5.32 20.62 -8.44
CA VAL A 172 4.35 21.22 -7.53
C VAL A 172 4.83 22.65 -7.24
N CYS A 173 4.36 23.62 -8.03
CA CYS A 173 4.42 25.03 -7.65
C CYS A 173 3.40 25.25 -6.52
N CYS A 174 3.90 25.51 -5.30
CA CYS A 174 3.07 25.97 -4.20
C CYS A 174 2.56 27.39 -4.47
N LEU A 175 1.25 27.60 -4.31
CA LEU A 175 0.65 28.91 -3.97
C LEU A 175 0.41 28.93 -2.46
#